data_AF-A0A7S1SEY9-F1
#
_entry.id   AF-A0A7S1SEY9-F1
#
_cell.length_a   1.000
_cell.length_b   1.000
_cell.length_c   1.000
_cell.angle_alpha   90.00
_cell.angle_beta   90.00
_cell.angle_gamma   90.00
#
_symmetry.space_group_name_H-M   'P 1'
#
loop_
_entity.id
_entity.type
_entity.pdbx_description
1 polymer ?
#
loop_
_entity_poly.entity_id
_entity_poly.type
_entity_poly.pdbx_seq_one_letter_code
_entity_poly.pdbx_strand_id
1 'polypeptide(L)'
;PLAGVPALLGFGASACRVALIALSPYHRLDGPLSGWLHASFEVAALLVLVLLSRGAIQRWRQAVTLVTVVCTAIWVASNHRLAFAEDSPALDTLLTLAELLELSAASLYLARTFGAAEQAAGGAASLLHTVLPLQQGLSMYYWLLAFEDEPGLAGVGQPLTLLRVSSTVQVGLYLAAAVLHLTLTSEASTR
;
A
#
# COMPACT_ATOMS: atom_id res chain seq x y z
N PRO A 1 -5.01 -14.55 -0.30
CA PRO A 1 -3.71 -13.86 -0.48
C PRO A 1 -3.43 -12.71 0.51
N LEU A 2 -4.42 -11.87 0.85
CA LEU A 2 -4.21 -10.65 1.65
C LEU A 2 -3.94 -10.86 3.15
N ALA A 3 -4.50 -11.90 3.78
CA ALA A 3 -4.40 -12.14 5.23
C ALA A 3 -2.94 -12.26 5.74
N GLY A 4 -2.67 -12.02 7.01
CA GLY A 4 -1.33 -12.19 7.62
C GLY A 4 -0.39 -11.00 7.39
N VAL A 5 0.87 -11.25 7.02
CA VAL A 5 1.91 -10.19 6.87
C VAL A 5 1.54 -9.10 5.85
N PRO A 6 1.00 -9.39 4.64
CA PRO A 6 0.55 -8.35 3.72
C PRO A 6 -0.52 -7.44 4.34
N ALA A 7 -1.53 -8.00 5.02
CA ALA A 7 -2.54 -7.23 5.72
C ALA A 7 -1.96 -6.38 6.85
N LEU A 8 -0.93 -6.87 7.56
CA LEU A 8 -0.27 -6.10 8.63
C LEU A 8 0.54 -4.93 8.07
N LEU A 9 1.21 -5.10 6.93
CA LEU A 9 1.89 -4.00 6.24
C LEU A 9 0.89 -2.99 5.67
N GLY A 10 -0.20 -3.46 5.05
CA GLY A 10 -1.30 -2.61 4.60
C GLY A 10 -1.94 -1.84 5.76
N PHE A 11 -2.12 -2.48 6.91
CA PHE A 11 -2.57 -1.82 8.14
C PHE A 11 -1.62 -0.70 8.55
N GLY A 12 -0.31 -0.96 8.54
CA GLY A 12 0.70 0.06 8.85
C GLY A 12 0.63 1.26 7.90
N ALA A 13 0.42 1.00 6.60
CA ALA A 13 0.25 2.06 5.61
C ALA A 13 -1.02 2.89 5.84
N SER A 14 -2.19 2.25 6.00
CA SER A 14 -3.44 2.95 6.32
C SER A 14 -3.32 3.72 7.65
N ALA A 15 -2.61 3.19 8.64
CA ALA A 15 -2.40 3.87 9.92
C ALA A 15 -1.56 5.15 9.73
N CYS A 16 -0.54 5.11 8.87
CA CYS A 16 0.22 6.30 8.48
C CYS A 16 -0.67 7.33 7.77
N ARG A 17 -1.52 6.91 6.83
CA ARG A 17 -2.48 7.79 6.13
C ARG A 17 -3.48 8.43 7.11
N VAL A 18 -4.07 7.65 8.01
CA VAL A 18 -4.99 8.17 9.04
C VAL A 18 -4.28 9.14 9.98
N ALA A 19 -3.06 8.83 10.41
CA ALA A 19 -2.25 9.74 11.21
C ALA A 19 -1.97 11.06 10.47
N LEU A 20 -1.66 11.01 9.17
CA LEU A 20 -1.48 12.20 8.34
C LEU A 20 -2.75 13.07 8.28
N ILE A 21 -3.90 12.47 8.00
CA ILE A 21 -5.19 13.18 7.92
C ILE A 21 -5.54 13.82 9.27
N ALA A 22 -5.27 13.13 10.37
CA ALA A 22 -5.57 13.58 11.72
C ALA A 22 -4.61 14.69 12.21
N LEU A 23 -3.32 14.58 11.87
CA LEU A 23 -2.27 15.44 12.43
C LEU A 23 -1.85 16.59 11.52
N SER A 24 -2.13 16.53 10.20
CA SER A 24 -1.71 17.56 9.25
C SER A 24 -2.86 18.03 8.37
N PRO A 25 -3.25 19.32 8.41
CA PRO A 25 -4.19 19.87 7.44
C PRO A 25 -3.58 19.92 6.03
N TYR A 26 -2.26 20.10 5.91
CA TYR A 26 -1.55 20.19 4.63
C TYR A 26 -1.52 18.86 3.85
N HIS A 27 -1.65 17.72 4.55
CA HIS A 27 -1.69 16.40 3.92
C HIS A 27 -3.12 15.91 3.64
N ARG A 28 -4.12 16.79 3.80
CA ARG A 28 -5.47 16.53 3.27
C ARG A 28 -5.43 16.77 1.78
N LEU A 29 -4.95 15.77 1.05
CA LEU A 29 -4.96 15.74 -0.40
C LEU A 29 -6.42 15.63 -0.84
N ASP A 30 -7.11 16.76 -0.91
CA ASP A 30 -8.53 16.84 -1.27
C ASP A 30 -8.68 16.43 -2.74
N GLY A 31 -8.95 15.13 -2.95
CA GLY A 31 -9.40 14.61 -4.23
C GLY A 31 -10.86 15.00 -4.51
N PRO A 32 -11.46 14.49 -5.61
CA PRO A 32 -12.86 14.73 -5.94
C PRO A 32 -13.84 14.25 -4.84
N LEU A 33 -13.38 13.34 -3.97
CA LEU A 33 -14.06 12.88 -2.76
C LEU A 33 -13.61 13.69 -1.53
N SER A 34 -13.58 15.02 -1.65
CA SER A 34 -13.10 15.94 -0.61
C SER A 34 -13.76 15.74 0.77
N GLY A 35 -13.04 16.11 1.83
CA GLY A 35 -13.55 16.07 3.20
C GLY A 35 -13.38 14.73 3.93
N TRP A 36 -14.34 14.41 4.82
CA TRP A 36 -14.22 13.29 5.77
C TRP A 36 -14.55 11.91 5.19
N LEU A 37 -14.97 11.84 3.93
CA LEU A 37 -15.37 10.59 3.29
C LEU A 37 -14.17 9.65 3.13
N HIS A 38 -13.05 10.16 2.60
CA HIS A 38 -11.82 9.38 2.45
C HIS A 38 -11.32 8.84 3.79
N ALA A 39 -11.31 9.69 4.83
CA ALA A 39 -10.93 9.29 6.19
C ALA A 39 -11.80 8.16 6.73
N SER A 40 -13.11 8.21 6.46
CA SER A 40 -14.05 7.16 6.88
C SER A 40 -13.75 5.81 6.21
N PHE A 41 -13.41 5.83 4.92
CA PHE A 41 -12.99 4.62 4.19
C PHE A 41 -11.66 4.06 4.72
N GLU A 42 -10.67 4.91 5.02
CA GLU A 42 -9.40 4.48 5.61
C GLU A 42 -9.61 3.83 7.00
N VAL A 43 -10.46 4.44 7.85
CA VAL A 43 -10.80 3.86 9.16
C VAL A 43 -11.54 2.52 9.01
N ALA A 44 -12.46 2.42 8.07
CA ALA A 44 -13.14 1.16 7.78
C ALA A 44 -12.14 0.08 7.28
N ALA A 45 -11.20 0.46 6.41
CA ALA A 45 -10.14 -0.42 5.93
C ALA A 45 -9.24 -0.91 7.07
N LEU A 46 -8.87 -0.03 8.02
CA LEU A 46 -8.11 -0.41 9.21
C LEU A 46 -8.78 -1.53 10.00
N LEU A 47 -10.09 -1.45 10.23
CA LEU A 47 -10.83 -2.49 10.96
C LEU A 47 -10.74 -3.84 10.25
N VAL A 48 -10.92 -3.86 8.92
CA VAL A 48 -10.80 -5.08 8.11
C VAL A 48 -9.37 -5.62 8.16
N LEU A 49 -8.36 -4.75 8.01
CA LEU A 49 -6.94 -5.14 8.01
C LEU A 49 -6.48 -5.66 9.38
N VAL A 50 -7.01 -5.11 10.49
CA VAL A 50 -6.79 -5.65 11.84
C VAL A 50 -7.35 -7.07 11.96
N LEU A 51 -8.54 -7.31 11.44
CA LEU A 51 -9.12 -8.66 11.47
C LEU A 51 -8.30 -9.63 10.61
N LEU A 52 -7.83 -9.19 9.43
CA LEU A 52 -7.01 -9.98 8.52
C LEU A 52 -5.57 -10.19 8.98
N SER A 53 -5.05 -9.33 9.88
CA SER A 53 -3.72 -9.46 10.45
C SER A 53 -3.67 -10.37 11.69
N ARG A 54 -4.82 -10.86 12.17
CA ARG A 54 -4.87 -11.84 13.26
C ARG A 54 -4.06 -13.08 12.89
N GLY A 55 -3.06 -13.41 13.71
CA GLY A 55 -2.14 -14.52 13.43
C GLY A 55 -1.13 -14.24 12.32
N ALA A 56 -0.88 -12.99 11.93
CA ALA A 56 0.14 -12.64 10.96
C ALA A 56 1.54 -13.08 11.37
N ILE A 57 1.81 -13.05 12.68
CA ILE A 57 3.10 -13.42 13.28
C ILE A 57 2.92 -14.72 14.05
N GLN A 58 2.98 -15.84 13.33
CA GLN A 58 2.95 -17.18 13.95
C GLN A 58 4.33 -17.83 13.97
N ARG A 59 5.24 -17.39 13.09
CA ARG A 59 6.59 -17.95 12.96
C ARG A 59 7.63 -16.85 13.10
N TRP A 60 8.73 -17.15 13.78
CA TRP A 60 9.85 -16.21 13.95
C TRP A 60 10.36 -15.66 12.61
N ARG A 61 10.37 -16.48 11.55
CA ARG A 61 10.75 -16.04 10.19
C ARG A 61 9.87 -14.89 9.69
N GLN A 62 8.56 -14.93 9.94
CA GLN A 62 7.64 -13.87 9.55
C GLN A 62 7.89 -12.59 10.35
N ALA A 63 8.20 -12.72 11.65
CA ALA A 63 8.57 -11.59 12.50
C ALA A 63 9.84 -10.90 11.99
N VAL A 64 10.89 -11.69 11.69
CA VAL A 64 12.14 -11.16 11.14
C VAL A 64 11.90 -10.46 9.81
N THR A 65 11.19 -11.08 8.87
CA THR A 65 10.85 -10.44 7.59
C THR A 65 10.10 -9.12 7.79
N LEU A 66 9.09 -9.10 8.66
CA LEU A 66 8.33 -7.89 8.95
C LEU A 66 9.22 -6.77 9.51
N VAL A 67 10.03 -7.08 10.53
CA VAL A 67 10.94 -6.10 11.14
C VAL A 67 11.93 -5.58 10.11
N THR A 68 12.54 -6.45 9.32
CA THR A 68 13.49 -6.04 8.28
C THR A 68 12.83 -5.12 7.24
N VAL A 69 11.62 -5.47 6.76
CA VAL A 69 10.87 -4.67 5.79
C VAL A 69 10.51 -3.30 6.37
N VAL A 70 9.96 -3.25 7.58
CA VAL A 70 9.56 -1.99 8.23
C VAL A 70 10.77 -1.10 8.51
N CYS A 71 11.86 -1.66 9.05
CA CYS A 71 13.07 -0.88 9.29
C CYS A 71 13.67 -0.33 7.99
N THR A 72 13.66 -1.12 6.91
CA THR A 72 14.13 -0.68 5.59
C THR A 72 13.24 0.43 5.05
N ALA A 73 11.92 0.29 5.15
CA ALA A 73 10.97 1.30 4.71
C ALA A 73 11.14 2.62 5.48
N ILE A 74 11.31 2.57 6.80
CA ILE A 74 11.59 3.74 7.65
C ILE A 74 12.89 4.41 7.22
N TRP A 75 13.95 3.62 6.99
CA TRP A 75 15.23 4.16 6.56
C TRP A 75 15.13 4.84 5.19
N VAL A 76 14.50 4.20 4.20
CA VAL A 76 14.30 4.80 2.87
C VAL A 76 13.45 6.07 2.96
N ALA A 77 12.33 6.02 3.68
CA ALA A 77 11.44 7.17 3.88
C ALA A 77 12.17 8.35 4.55
N SER A 78 13.03 8.09 5.53
CA SER A 78 13.81 9.12 6.22
C SER A 78 14.83 9.81 5.30
N ASN A 79 15.28 9.13 4.24
CA ASN A 79 16.21 9.67 3.24
C ASN A 79 15.50 10.26 2.00
N HIS A 80 14.18 10.06 1.86
CA HIS A 80 13.36 10.55 0.74
C HIS A 80 12.10 11.24 1.30
N ARG A 81 12.27 12.47 1.78
CA ARG A 81 11.23 13.22 2.48
C ARG A 81 10.65 14.31 1.60
N LEU A 82 9.33 14.42 1.60
CA LEU A 82 8.61 15.55 1.04
C LEU A 82 8.81 16.80 1.93
N ALA A 83 8.43 17.96 1.40
CA ALA A 83 8.42 19.23 2.13
C ALA A 83 7.03 19.88 2.07
N PHE A 84 5.96 19.11 2.37
CA PHE A 84 4.61 19.67 2.42
C PHE A 84 4.36 20.40 3.74
N ALA A 85 4.94 19.91 4.84
CA ALA A 85 4.81 20.52 6.15
C ALA A 85 6.16 21.10 6.59
N GLU A 86 6.39 22.38 6.29
CA GLU A 86 7.63 23.11 6.68
C GLU A 86 7.98 22.94 8.17
N ASP A 87 6.95 22.83 9.03
CA ASP A 87 7.10 22.74 10.48
C ASP A 87 7.22 21.30 11.04
N SER A 88 7.08 20.25 10.23
CA SER A 88 6.95 18.87 10.75
C SER A 88 7.49 17.79 9.81
N PRO A 89 8.82 17.61 9.74
CA PRO A 89 9.47 16.64 8.84
C PRO A 89 9.09 15.17 9.13
N ALA A 90 8.59 14.88 10.34
CA ALA A 90 8.09 13.56 10.69
C ALA A 90 6.81 13.20 9.90
N LEU A 91 5.95 14.18 9.61
CA LEU A 91 4.71 13.96 8.86
C LEU A 91 5.02 13.67 7.39
N ASP A 92 5.91 14.45 6.76
CA ASP A 92 6.34 14.19 5.39
C ASP A 92 6.95 12.79 5.21
N THR A 93 7.62 12.28 6.26
CA THR A 93 8.19 10.92 6.27
C THR A 93 7.10 9.84 6.33
N LEU A 94 5.99 10.08 7.02
CA LEU A 94 4.88 9.12 7.11
C LEU A 94 4.23 8.85 5.75
N LEU A 95 4.19 9.85 4.87
CA LEU A 95 3.61 9.70 3.54
C LEU A 95 4.45 8.76 2.67
N THR A 96 5.76 8.98 2.62
CA THR A 96 6.68 8.06 1.93
C THR A 96 6.68 6.68 2.59
N LEU A 97 6.62 6.61 3.92
CA LEU A 97 6.55 5.34 4.65
C LEU A 97 5.30 4.54 4.29
N ALA A 98 4.12 5.18 4.24
CA ALA A 98 2.86 4.54 3.88
C ALA A 98 2.97 3.85 2.51
N GLU A 99 3.51 4.56 1.53
CA GLU A 99 3.68 4.06 0.17
C GLU A 99 4.66 2.87 0.10
N LEU A 100 5.77 2.92 0.83
CA LEU A 100 6.73 1.81 0.89
C LEU A 100 6.16 0.57 1.59
N LEU A 101 5.33 0.75 2.61
CA LEU A 101 4.63 -0.34 3.28
C LEU A 101 3.61 -0.99 2.35
N GLU A 102 2.89 -0.22 1.53
CA GLU A 102 1.98 -0.77 0.51
C GLU A 102 2.71 -1.50 -0.61
N LEU A 103 3.84 -0.96 -1.09
CA LEU A 103 4.69 -1.65 -2.05
C LEU A 103 5.16 -3.01 -1.53
N SER A 104 5.54 -3.05 -0.25
CA SER A 104 5.92 -4.28 0.42
C SER A 104 4.74 -5.24 0.59
N ALA A 105 3.55 -4.73 0.92
CA ALA A 105 2.32 -5.51 0.99
C ALA A 105 1.95 -6.11 -0.37
N ALA A 106 2.04 -5.33 -1.45
CA ALA A 106 1.77 -5.75 -2.82
C ALA A 106 2.73 -6.86 -3.28
N SER A 107 4.02 -6.72 -2.94
CA SER A 107 5.05 -7.71 -3.26
C SER A 107 4.78 -9.06 -2.57
N LEU A 108 4.44 -9.02 -1.28
CA LEU A 108 4.07 -10.22 -0.54
C LEU A 108 2.72 -10.80 -0.97
N TYR A 109 1.78 -9.95 -1.40
CA TYR A 109 0.52 -10.38 -1.97
C TYR A 109 0.75 -11.21 -3.24
N LEU A 110 1.54 -10.70 -4.18
CA LEU A 110 1.92 -11.41 -5.40
C LEU A 110 2.64 -12.73 -5.08
N ALA A 111 3.66 -12.69 -4.20
CA ALA A 111 4.40 -13.89 -3.79
C ALA A 111 3.48 -14.98 -3.21
N ARG A 112 2.44 -14.58 -2.47
CA ARG A 112 1.44 -15.50 -1.92
C ARG A 112 0.49 -16.03 -2.98
N THR A 113 0.13 -15.22 -3.98
CA THR A 113 -0.68 -15.69 -5.11
C THR A 113 0.04 -16.80 -5.87
N PHE A 114 1.36 -16.69 -6.09
CA PHE A 114 2.16 -17.80 -6.64
C PHE A 114 2.10 -19.07 -5.79
N GLY A 115 2.17 -18.94 -4.46
CA GLY A 115 2.17 -20.08 -3.54
C GLY A 115 0.79 -20.68 -3.23
N ALA A 116 -0.30 -20.05 -3.65
CA ALA A 116 -1.67 -20.40 -3.26
C ALA A 116 -2.51 -21.01 -4.39
N ALA A 117 -1.88 -21.57 -5.43
CA ALA A 117 -2.53 -22.08 -6.63
C ALA A 117 -3.69 -23.07 -6.38
N GLU A 118 -3.65 -23.82 -5.27
CA GLU A 118 -4.69 -24.81 -4.95
C GLU A 118 -5.88 -24.26 -4.12
N GLN A 119 -5.80 -23.04 -3.57
CA GLN A 119 -6.83 -22.47 -2.68
C GLN A 119 -7.71 -21.40 -3.35
N ALA A 120 -7.65 -21.29 -4.68
CA ALA A 120 -8.12 -20.14 -5.46
C ALA A 120 -9.66 -20.01 -5.65
N ALA A 121 -10.50 -20.74 -4.90
CA ALA A 121 -11.93 -20.89 -5.23
C ALA A 121 -12.89 -20.01 -4.40
N GLY A 122 -12.50 -18.78 -4.03
CA GLY A 122 -13.35 -17.89 -3.23
C GLY A 122 -13.74 -16.60 -3.95
N GLY A 123 -15.04 -16.28 -4.02
CA GLY A 123 -15.53 -15.05 -4.65
C GLY A 123 -14.92 -13.75 -4.06
N ALA A 124 -14.66 -13.72 -2.76
CA ALA A 124 -13.97 -12.60 -2.11
C ALA A 124 -12.51 -12.45 -2.57
N ALA A 125 -11.81 -13.56 -2.86
CA ALA A 125 -10.45 -13.49 -3.39
C ALA A 125 -10.45 -12.93 -4.82
N SER A 126 -11.37 -13.39 -5.68
CA SER A 126 -11.54 -12.86 -7.03
C SER A 126 -11.85 -11.36 -7.01
N LEU A 127 -12.72 -10.90 -6.12
CA LEU A 127 -13.01 -9.48 -5.96
C LEU A 127 -11.76 -8.67 -5.59
N LEU A 128 -10.94 -9.15 -4.65
CA LEU A 128 -9.69 -8.46 -4.28
C LEU A 128 -8.71 -8.38 -5.45
N HIS A 129 -8.61 -9.44 -6.26
CA HIS A 129 -7.79 -9.44 -7.47
C HIS A 129 -8.26 -8.43 -8.54
N THR A 130 -9.52 -8.01 -8.51
CA THR A 130 -10.02 -6.94 -9.39
C THR A 130 -9.92 -5.56 -8.77
N VAL A 131 -10.25 -5.42 -7.48
CA VAL A 131 -10.34 -4.13 -6.79
C VAL A 131 -8.96 -3.55 -6.47
N LEU A 132 -7.99 -4.36 -6.05
CA LEU A 132 -6.66 -3.87 -5.65
C LEU A 132 -5.88 -3.22 -6.81
N PRO A 133 -5.82 -3.80 -8.03
CA PRO A 133 -5.21 -3.10 -9.16
C PRO A 133 -5.89 -1.78 -9.49
N LEU A 134 -7.22 -1.72 -9.42
CA LEU A 134 -7.97 -0.49 -9.69
C LEU A 134 -7.66 0.59 -8.65
N GLN A 135 -7.67 0.23 -7.36
CA GLN A 135 -7.32 1.15 -6.27
C GLN A 135 -5.91 1.70 -6.43
N GLN A 136 -4.94 0.84 -6.75
CA GLN A 136 -3.56 1.29 -6.97
C GLN A 136 -3.39 2.08 -8.27
N GLY A 137 -4.19 1.79 -9.30
CA GLY A 137 -4.24 2.57 -10.53
C GLY A 137 -4.66 4.02 -10.27
N LEU A 138 -5.63 4.23 -9.38
CA LEU A 138 -6.05 5.56 -8.95
C LEU A 138 -4.94 6.28 -8.16
N SER A 139 -4.24 5.57 -7.27
CA SER A 139 -3.09 6.11 -6.54
C SER A 139 -1.96 6.54 -7.49
N MET A 140 -1.59 5.67 -8.44
CA MET A 140 -0.60 5.97 -9.47
C MET A 140 -1.02 7.16 -10.34
N TYR A 141 -2.28 7.20 -10.78
CA TYR A 141 -2.84 8.32 -11.54
C TYR A 141 -2.69 9.64 -10.79
N TYR A 142 -2.98 9.65 -9.49
CA TYR A 142 -2.81 10.81 -8.63
C TYR A 142 -1.34 11.28 -8.61
N TRP A 143 -0.38 10.40 -8.34
CA TRP A 143 1.04 10.79 -8.27
C TRP A 143 1.64 11.26 -9.60
N LEU A 144 1.12 10.74 -10.72
CA LEU A 144 1.58 11.13 -12.06
C LEU A 144 1.05 12.49 -12.50
N LEU A 145 -0.12 12.92 -12.01
CA LEU A 145 -0.79 14.13 -12.50
C LEU A 145 -0.92 15.26 -11.48
N ALA A 146 -0.96 14.96 -10.19
CA ALA A 146 -1.21 15.97 -9.16
C ALA A 146 0.00 16.89 -8.92
N PHE A 147 1.21 16.44 -9.27
CA PHE A 147 2.45 17.18 -9.04
C PHE A 147 3.23 17.26 -10.34
N GLU A 148 3.34 18.46 -10.90
CA GLU A 148 4.40 18.79 -11.84
C GLU A 148 5.75 18.80 -11.09
N ASP A 149 6.88 18.71 -11.78
CA ASP A 149 8.22 18.64 -11.15
C ASP A 149 8.60 19.99 -10.49
N GLU A 150 7.90 20.31 -9.40
CA GLU A 150 8.11 21.49 -8.58
C GLU A 150 9.29 21.26 -7.63
N PRO A 151 10.40 22.00 -7.78
CA PRO A 151 11.60 21.78 -6.98
C PRO A 151 11.39 22.05 -5.48
N GLY A 152 10.33 22.75 -5.09
CA GLY A 152 9.99 23.04 -3.69
C GLY A 152 9.38 21.87 -2.91
N LEU A 153 8.89 20.83 -3.59
CA LEU A 153 8.19 19.71 -2.94
C LEU A 153 9.13 18.65 -2.35
N ALA A 154 10.39 18.63 -2.78
CA ALA A 154 11.39 17.69 -2.30
C ALA A 154 12.20 18.29 -1.15
N GLY A 155 11.95 17.83 0.08
CA GLY A 155 12.72 18.25 1.25
C GLY A 155 14.11 17.58 1.30
N VAL A 156 14.15 16.25 1.11
CA VAL A 156 15.41 15.49 1.05
C VAL A 156 15.28 14.36 0.02
N GLY A 157 16.31 14.15 -0.79
CA GLY A 157 16.37 13.04 -1.75
C GLY A 157 15.44 13.25 -2.94
N GLN A 158 14.83 12.16 -3.42
CA GLN A 158 13.90 12.17 -4.56
C GLN A 158 12.54 11.53 -4.20
N PRO A 159 11.78 12.12 -3.25
CA PRO A 159 10.52 11.54 -2.77
C PRO A 159 9.48 11.40 -3.88
N LEU A 160 9.32 12.38 -4.76
CA LEU A 160 8.34 12.33 -5.85
C LEU A 160 8.65 11.20 -6.84
N THR A 161 9.91 11.04 -7.24
CA THR A 161 10.35 9.93 -8.08
C THR A 161 10.07 8.60 -7.41
N LEU A 162 10.38 8.48 -6.12
CA LEU A 162 10.13 7.27 -5.35
C LEU A 162 8.63 6.92 -5.33
N LEU A 163 7.75 7.89 -5.03
CA LEU A 163 6.30 7.71 -4.99
C LEU A 163 5.70 7.33 -6.36
N ARG A 164 6.16 7.95 -7.45
CA ARG A 164 5.73 7.62 -8.82
C ARG A 164 6.17 6.21 -9.22
N VAL A 165 7.43 5.85 -8.94
CA VAL A 165 7.95 4.52 -9.25
C VAL A 165 7.27 3.45 -8.38
N SER A 166 7.12 3.68 -7.08
CA SER A 166 6.49 2.72 -6.17
C SER A 166 5.05 2.46 -6.55
N SER A 167 4.25 3.50 -6.82
CA SER A 167 2.84 3.35 -7.20
C SER A 167 2.70 2.63 -8.54
N THR A 168 3.57 2.92 -9.51
CA THR A 168 3.62 2.19 -10.79
C THR A 168 3.94 0.71 -10.59
N VAL A 169 4.94 0.39 -9.77
CA VAL A 169 5.32 -0.99 -9.46
C VAL A 169 4.18 -1.70 -8.72
N GLN A 170 3.49 -1.04 -7.79
CA GLN A 170 2.34 -1.60 -7.08
C GLN A 170 1.23 -2.03 -8.04
N VAL A 171 0.88 -1.17 -9.01
CA VAL A 171 -0.10 -1.51 -10.06
C VAL A 171 0.34 -2.76 -10.81
N GLY A 172 1.61 -2.81 -11.24
CA GLY A 172 2.18 -3.98 -11.92
C GLY A 172 2.09 -5.26 -11.09
N LEU A 173 2.42 -5.19 -9.80
CA LEU A 173 2.36 -6.34 -8.89
C LEU A 173 0.94 -6.87 -8.70
N TYR A 174 -0.04 -5.98 -8.50
CA TYR A 174 -1.43 -6.40 -8.33
C TYR A 174 -2.05 -6.90 -9.64
N LEU A 175 -1.72 -6.30 -10.79
CA LEU A 175 -2.13 -6.81 -12.11
C LEU A 175 -1.55 -8.20 -12.38
N ALA A 176 -0.26 -8.41 -12.11
CA ALA A 176 0.36 -9.72 -12.23
C ALA A 176 -0.34 -10.76 -11.32
N ALA A 177 -0.66 -10.38 -10.08
CA ALA A 177 -1.39 -11.25 -9.15
C ALA A 177 -2.81 -11.54 -9.66
N ALA A 178 -3.49 -10.57 -10.26
CA ALA A 178 -4.82 -10.75 -10.85
C ALA A 178 -4.80 -11.71 -12.03
N VAL A 179 -3.86 -11.54 -12.95
CA VAL A 179 -3.67 -12.44 -14.11
C VAL A 179 -3.41 -13.87 -13.63
N LEU A 180 -2.48 -14.05 -12.69
CA LEU A 180 -2.18 -15.37 -12.14
C LEU A 180 -3.40 -16.02 -11.49
N HIS A 181 -4.17 -15.27 -10.70
CA HIS A 181 -5.40 -15.80 -10.09
C HIS A 181 -6.42 -16.23 -11.16
N LEU A 182 -6.64 -15.40 -12.19
CA LEU A 182 -7.56 -15.73 -13.27
C LEU A 182 -7.11 -16.96 -14.06
N THR A 183 -5.82 -17.08 -14.38
CA THR A 183 -5.29 -18.26 -15.09
C THR A 183 -5.49 -19.52 -14.24
N LEU A 184 -5.14 -19.48 -12.96
CA LEU A 184 -5.25 -20.64 -12.06
C LEU A 184 -6.71 -21.06 -11.84
N THR A 185 -7.63 -20.11 -11.71
CA THR A 185 -9.07 -20.42 -11.58
C THR A 185 -9.68 -20.94 -12.88
N SER A 186 -9.23 -20.46 -14.05
CA SER A 186 -9.72 -20.98 -15.33
C SER A 186 -9.32 -22.43 -15.56
N GLU A 187 -8.09 -22.80 -15.22
CA GLU A 187 -7.62 -24.19 -15.33
C GLU A 187 -8.40 -25.12 -14.39
N ALA A 188 -8.68 -24.66 -13.17
CA ALA A 188 -9.48 -25.41 -12.20
C ALA A 188 -10.92 -25.66 -12.67
N SER A 189 -11.53 -24.75 -13.45
CA SER A 189 -12.88 -24.93 -13.99
C SER A 189 -12.95 -25.92 -15.15
N THR A 190 -11.82 -26.27 -15.77
CA THR A 190 -11.77 -27.20 -16.92
C THR A 190 -11.49 -28.65 -16.54
N ARG A 191 -11.10 -28.90 -15.29
CA ARG A 191 -10.85 -30.24 -14.74
C ARG A 191 -12.09 -30.77 -14.05
#